data_AF-A0A6C0BF51-F1
#
_entry.id   AF-A0A6C0BF51-F1
#
_cell.length_a   1.000
_cell.length_b   1.000
_cell.length_c   1.000
_cell.angle_alpha   90.00
_cell.angle_beta   90.00
_cell.angle_gamma   90.00
#
_symmetry.space_group_name_H-M   'P 1'
#
loop_
_entity.id
_entity.type
_entity.pdbx_description
1 polymer ?
#
loop_
_entity_poly.entity_id
_entity_poly.type
_entity_poly.pdbx_seq_one_letter_code
_entity_poly.pdbx_strand_id
1 'polypeptide(L)'
;MDGKDCSKCKEFKELENFSVRDGKHISICKQCNNVITKESKQRIRQKKRQALIDAGQILIPENSENKVCKYCKTEKNKDDFRHNRLKCLSCEQKDGREYRRSDYGKEKSKTWANNNPERVIELSAQTFQRNKIKIYARNSLRYKTETKYRVRVDHKNNLLSVYNSYIRSGKIWKVKHLGCDIEFFVKWIKFCFDDKMTLENHGSYWHFDHVIPVNLWDLENESDIAQCFNWANISPFHKRINMSKHDIVNQGQLLKHICKLNDFIDNHIFRNSLKSNINSLKQIEYTLNKNTISIQKKCARHLTMTGTPLEL
;
A
#
# COMPACT_ATOMS: atom_id res chain seq x y z
N MET A 1 -76.84 -23.22 -0.50
CA MET A 1 -75.41 -22.87 -0.41
C MET A 1 -74.74 -23.95 0.40
N ASP A 2 -73.83 -24.69 -0.20
CA ASP A 2 -73.13 -25.77 0.52
C ASP A 2 -72.04 -25.16 1.40
N GLY A 3 -72.19 -25.32 2.72
CA GLY A 3 -71.30 -24.74 3.71
C GLY A 3 -71.39 -25.49 5.03
N LYS A 4 -70.48 -25.19 5.95
CA LYS A 4 -70.45 -25.79 7.28
C LYS A 4 -69.72 -24.91 8.28
N ASP A 5 -69.94 -25.16 9.56
CA ASP A 5 -69.24 -24.47 10.63
C ASP A 5 -67.79 -24.93 10.75
N CYS A 6 -66.88 -23.95 10.86
CA CYS A 6 -65.49 -24.21 11.16
C CYS A 6 -65.35 -24.71 12.60
N SER A 7 -64.75 -25.88 12.80
CA SER A 7 -64.57 -26.46 14.13
C SER A 7 -63.69 -25.61 15.07
N LYS A 8 -62.87 -24.70 14.51
CA LYS A 8 -61.96 -23.81 15.27
C LYS A 8 -62.53 -22.42 15.58
N CYS A 9 -63.03 -21.67 14.58
CA CYS A 9 -63.59 -20.33 14.81
C CYS A 9 -65.10 -20.33 15.04
N LYS A 10 -65.77 -21.48 14.88
CA LYS A 10 -67.22 -21.66 15.08
C LYS A 10 -68.12 -20.81 14.16
N GLU A 11 -67.55 -20.24 13.10
CA GLU A 11 -68.29 -19.49 12.08
C GLU A 11 -68.70 -20.42 10.92
N PHE A 12 -69.91 -20.23 10.41
CA PHE A 12 -70.37 -20.84 9.16
C PHE A 12 -69.58 -20.29 7.98
N LYS A 13 -69.02 -21.17 7.14
CA LYS A 13 -68.29 -20.79 5.92
C LYS A 13 -68.68 -21.71 4.76
N GLU A 14 -68.63 -21.18 3.55
CA GLU A 14 -68.82 -21.96 2.31
C GLU A 14 -67.74 -23.05 2.17
N LEU A 15 -68.08 -24.17 1.53
CA LEU A 15 -67.18 -25.33 1.42
C LEU A 15 -65.83 -25.00 0.76
N GLU A 16 -65.78 -24.03 -0.15
CA GLU A 16 -64.55 -23.55 -0.79
C GLU A 16 -63.52 -23.00 0.21
N ASN A 17 -63.98 -22.51 1.37
CA ASN A 17 -63.12 -22.03 2.45
C ASN A 17 -62.50 -23.16 3.28
N PHE A 18 -62.74 -24.42 2.94
CA PHE A 18 -62.14 -25.59 3.57
C PHE A 18 -61.24 -26.35 2.59
N SER A 19 -60.13 -26.89 3.08
CA SER A 19 -59.26 -27.75 2.25
C SER A 19 -59.87 -29.13 2.10
N VAL A 20 -59.58 -29.84 1.01
CA VAL A 20 -60.03 -31.21 0.79
C VAL A 20 -58.92 -32.18 1.16
N ARG A 21 -59.24 -33.23 1.92
CA ARG A 21 -58.35 -34.33 2.24
C ARG A 21 -59.12 -35.63 2.07
N ASP A 22 -58.56 -36.59 1.32
CA ASP A 22 -59.17 -37.89 1.04
C ASP A 22 -60.61 -37.76 0.48
N GLY A 23 -60.80 -36.80 -0.44
CA GLY A 23 -62.08 -36.53 -1.09
C GLY A 23 -63.11 -35.79 -0.24
N LYS A 24 -62.82 -35.41 1.01
CA LYS A 24 -63.75 -34.70 1.91
C LYS A 24 -63.19 -33.36 2.38
N HIS A 25 -64.06 -32.34 2.50
CA HIS A 25 -63.67 -31.06 3.11
C HIS A 25 -63.33 -31.28 4.59
N ILE A 26 -62.16 -30.82 5.04
CA ILE A 26 -61.74 -30.91 6.45
C ILE A 26 -62.59 -29.99 7.35
N SER A 27 -62.62 -30.22 8.65
CA SER A 27 -63.50 -29.48 9.59
C SER A 27 -63.02 -28.07 9.93
N ILE A 28 -61.77 -27.72 9.60
CA ILE A 28 -61.15 -26.43 9.93
C ILE A 28 -61.03 -25.60 8.64
N CYS A 29 -61.50 -24.35 8.67
CA CYS A 29 -61.38 -23.47 7.50
C CYS A 29 -59.89 -23.15 7.20
N LYS A 30 -59.58 -22.84 5.93
CA LYS A 30 -58.24 -22.53 5.43
C LYS A 30 -57.54 -21.44 6.26
N GLN A 31 -58.25 -20.40 6.65
CA GLN A 31 -57.72 -19.31 7.49
C GLN A 31 -57.26 -19.83 8.86
N CYS A 32 -58.11 -20.55 9.59
CA CYS A 32 -57.76 -21.14 10.88
C CYS A 32 -56.61 -22.14 10.75
N ASN A 33 -56.61 -22.97 9.69
CA ASN A 33 -55.54 -23.93 9.44
C ASN A 33 -54.19 -23.24 9.15
N ASN A 34 -54.19 -22.12 8.43
CA ASN A 34 -52.99 -21.32 8.16
C ASN A 34 -52.40 -20.73 9.44
N VAL A 35 -53.24 -20.21 10.34
CA VAL A 35 -52.81 -19.71 11.66
C VAL A 35 -52.17 -20.84 12.47
N ILE A 36 -52.86 -21.98 12.60
CA ILE A 36 -52.35 -23.17 13.32
C ILE A 36 -51.00 -23.63 12.73
N THR A 37 -50.90 -23.66 11.40
CA THR A 37 -49.68 -24.07 10.71
C THR A 37 -48.54 -23.08 10.96
N LYS A 38 -48.81 -21.78 10.92
CA LYS A 38 -47.82 -20.73 11.20
C LYS A 38 -47.31 -20.81 12.63
N GLU A 39 -48.21 -20.96 13.60
CA GLU A 39 -47.87 -21.14 15.01
C GLU A 39 -47.05 -22.41 15.24
N SER A 40 -47.44 -23.53 14.64
CA SER A 40 -46.71 -24.80 14.72
C SER A 40 -45.28 -24.65 14.19
N LYS A 41 -45.11 -24.05 13.01
CA LYS A 41 -43.79 -23.76 12.44
C LYS A 41 -42.96 -22.83 13.34
N GLN A 42 -43.58 -21.84 13.97
CA GLN A 42 -42.92 -20.95 14.92
C GLN A 42 -42.45 -21.69 16.18
N ARG A 43 -43.30 -22.55 16.76
CA ARG A 43 -42.95 -23.38 17.92
C ARG A 43 -41.79 -24.31 17.61
N ILE A 44 -41.79 -24.97 16.45
CA ILE A 44 -40.69 -25.84 16.01
C ILE A 44 -39.38 -25.04 15.88
N ARG A 45 -39.43 -23.84 15.28
CA ARG A 45 -38.25 -22.96 15.16
C ARG A 45 -37.72 -22.51 16.52
N GLN A 46 -38.62 -22.14 17.45
CA GLN A 46 -38.24 -21.75 18.81
C GLN A 46 -37.59 -22.91 19.56
N LYS A 47 -38.19 -24.11 19.52
CA LYS A 47 -37.59 -25.32 20.13
C LYS A 47 -36.20 -25.62 19.57
N LYS A 48 -36.05 -25.57 18.24
CA LYS A 48 -34.74 -25.77 17.59
C LYS A 48 -33.72 -24.73 18.00
N ARG A 49 -34.12 -23.45 18.08
CA ARG A 49 -33.23 -22.37 18.54
C ARG A 49 -32.83 -22.56 20.00
N GLN A 50 -33.75 -22.93 20.87
CA GLN A 50 -33.47 -23.18 22.28
C GLN A 50 -32.46 -24.32 22.45
N ALA A 51 -32.67 -25.45 21.77
CA ALA A 51 -31.73 -26.57 21.79
C ALA A 51 -30.30 -26.18 21.35
N LEU A 52 -30.15 -25.23 20.41
CA LEU A 52 -28.85 -24.71 19.99
C LEU A 52 -28.21 -23.77 21.02
N ILE A 53 -29.02 -23.04 21.79
CA ILE A 53 -28.54 -22.24 22.92
C ILE A 53 -28.06 -23.16 24.04
N ASP A 54 -28.89 -24.14 24.39
CA ASP A 54 -28.58 -25.10 25.47
C ASP A 54 -27.32 -25.92 25.14
N ALA A 55 -27.11 -26.25 23.85
CA ALA A 55 -25.89 -26.88 23.35
C ALA A 55 -24.67 -25.92 23.22
N GLY A 56 -24.79 -24.65 23.62
CA GLY A 56 -23.73 -23.64 23.55
C GLY A 56 -23.34 -23.20 22.13
N GLN A 57 -24.13 -23.58 21.12
CA GLN A 57 -23.85 -23.25 19.71
C GLN A 57 -24.32 -21.83 19.34
N ILE A 58 -25.32 -21.31 20.04
CA ILE A 58 -25.80 -19.93 19.93
C ILE A 58 -25.55 -19.22 21.26
N LEU A 59 -24.68 -18.21 21.22
CA LEU A 59 -24.44 -17.34 22.36
C LEU A 59 -25.50 -16.23 22.41
N ILE A 60 -26.05 -16.00 23.61
CA ILE A 60 -26.97 -14.90 23.90
C ILE A 60 -26.16 -13.78 24.55
N PRO A 61 -26.36 -12.51 24.15
CA PRO A 61 -25.70 -11.39 24.81
C PRO A 61 -26.21 -11.25 26.24
N GLU A 62 -25.33 -10.88 27.16
CA GLU A 62 -25.69 -10.54 28.54
C GLU A 62 -26.56 -9.28 28.58
N ASN A 63 -26.25 -8.29 27.73
CA ASN A 63 -27.09 -7.11 27.54
C ASN A 63 -28.06 -7.30 26.35
N SER A 64 -29.37 -7.16 26.61
CA SER A 64 -30.43 -7.29 25.60
C SER A 64 -30.33 -6.29 24.43
N GLU A 65 -29.63 -5.17 24.59
CA GLU A 65 -29.38 -4.19 23.52
C GLU A 65 -28.23 -4.57 22.59
N ASN A 66 -27.38 -5.51 23.02
CA ASN A 66 -26.23 -5.98 22.29
C ASN A 66 -26.56 -7.19 21.42
N LYS A 67 -25.58 -7.59 20.61
CA LYS A 67 -25.63 -8.79 19.78
C LYS A 67 -24.31 -9.53 19.87
N VAL A 68 -24.36 -10.86 19.77
CA VAL A 68 -23.15 -11.67 19.66
C VAL A 68 -22.79 -11.89 18.20
N CYS A 69 -21.55 -11.58 17.84
CA CYS A 69 -21.05 -11.80 16.50
C CYS A 69 -20.87 -13.31 16.24
N LYS A 70 -21.45 -13.83 15.16
CA LYS A 70 -21.32 -15.22 14.74
C LYS A 70 -19.86 -15.65 14.48
N TYR A 71 -18.99 -14.70 14.14
CA TYR A 71 -17.62 -14.99 13.68
C TYR A 71 -16.60 -14.89 14.80
N CYS A 72 -16.54 -13.75 15.51
CA CYS A 72 -15.62 -13.58 16.63
C CYS A 72 -16.20 -14.02 17.97
N LYS A 73 -17.49 -14.39 18.03
CA LYS A 73 -18.19 -14.88 19.23
C LYS A 73 -18.19 -13.89 20.41
N THR A 74 -17.91 -12.61 20.16
CA THR A 74 -17.94 -11.56 21.17
C THR A 74 -19.27 -10.81 21.12
N GLU A 75 -19.75 -10.41 22.29
CA GLU A 75 -20.83 -9.45 22.44
C GLU A 75 -20.38 -8.05 22.01
N LYS A 76 -21.22 -7.35 21.24
CA LYS A 76 -21.00 -5.98 20.76
C LYS A 76 -22.31 -5.23 20.68
N ASN A 77 -22.23 -3.91 20.64
CA ASN A 77 -23.41 -3.07 20.44
C ASN A 77 -24.08 -3.40 19.10
N LYS A 78 -25.42 -3.33 19.03
CA LYS A 78 -26.19 -3.54 17.79
C LYS A 78 -25.73 -2.65 16.62
N ASP A 79 -25.16 -1.49 16.90
CA ASP A 79 -24.64 -0.52 15.91
C ASP A 79 -23.34 -1.01 15.25
N ASP A 80 -22.62 -1.94 15.88
CA ASP A 80 -21.48 -2.64 15.28
C ASP A 80 -21.90 -3.71 14.27
N PHE A 81 -23.17 -3.76 13.87
CA PHE A 81 -23.69 -4.72 12.89
C PHE A 81 -24.51 -3.99 11.83
N ARG A 82 -24.34 -4.41 10.58
CA ARG A 82 -25.28 -4.01 9.52
C ARG A 82 -26.66 -4.58 9.79
N HIS A 83 -27.69 -3.92 9.26
CA HIS A 83 -29.08 -4.38 9.35
C HIS A 83 -29.21 -5.85 8.92
N ASN A 84 -29.87 -6.66 9.77
CA ASN A 84 -30.07 -8.11 9.59
C ASN A 84 -28.78 -8.94 9.40
N ARG A 85 -27.64 -8.48 9.91
CA ARG A 85 -26.39 -9.26 9.91
C ARG A 85 -26.00 -9.69 11.33
N LEU A 86 -25.39 -10.87 11.41
CA LEU A 86 -24.77 -11.41 12.64
C LEU A 86 -23.24 -11.35 12.58
N LYS A 87 -22.67 -10.72 11.55
CA LYS A 87 -21.25 -10.43 11.45
C LYS A 87 -21.03 -8.99 11.85
N CYS A 88 -20.17 -8.76 12.84
CA CYS A 88 -19.87 -7.39 13.23
C CYS A 88 -18.99 -6.68 12.19
N LEU A 89 -19.04 -5.36 12.17
CA LEU A 89 -18.28 -4.50 11.26
C LEU A 89 -16.78 -4.77 11.33
N SER A 90 -16.22 -5.02 12.52
CA SER A 90 -14.80 -5.33 12.67
C SER A 90 -14.39 -6.64 11.97
N CYS A 91 -15.24 -7.66 12.00
CA CYS A 91 -15.00 -8.91 11.27
C CYS A 91 -15.15 -8.70 9.77
N GLU A 92 -16.17 -7.97 9.32
CA GLU A 92 -16.33 -7.62 7.90
C GLU A 92 -15.11 -6.85 7.37
N GLN A 93 -14.60 -5.90 8.15
CA GLN A 93 -13.39 -5.14 7.80
C GLN A 93 -12.15 -6.03 7.75
N LYS A 94 -12.02 -6.99 8.68
CA LYS A 94 -10.93 -7.96 8.71
C LYS A 94 -10.94 -8.81 7.44
N ASP A 95 -12.06 -9.44 7.12
CA ASP A 95 -12.25 -10.18 5.87
C ASP A 95 -11.93 -9.33 4.64
N GLY A 96 -12.41 -8.08 4.60
CA GLY A 96 -12.12 -7.16 3.49
C GLY A 96 -10.63 -6.85 3.36
N ARG A 97 -9.89 -6.75 4.47
CA ARG A 97 -8.42 -6.60 4.45
C ARG A 97 -7.73 -7.88 3.98
N GLU A 98 -8.17 -9.04 4.45
CA GLU A 98 -7.64 -10.35 4.05
C GLU A 98 -7.86 -10.59 2.56
N TYR A 99 -9.06 -10.33 2.05
CA TYR A 99 -9.38 -10.37 0.64
C TYR A 99 -8.43 -9.47 -0.17
N ARG A 100 -8.25 -8.20 0.23
CA ARG A 100 -7.32 -7.28 -0.47
C ARG A 100 -5.85 -7.74 -0.43
N ARG A 101 -5.46 -8.52 0.58
CA ARG A 101 -4.11 -9.07 0.74
C ARG A 101 -3.92 -10.41 0.02
N SER A 102 -5.00 -11.14 -0.23
CA SER A 102 -4.98 -12.39 -0.99
C SER A 102 -4.49 -12.16 -2.42
N ASP A 103 -3.88 -13.18 -3.02
CA ASP A 103 -3.36 -13.08 -4.39
C ASP A 103 -4.49 -12.85 -5.40
N TYR A 104 -5.64 -13.48 -5.19
CA TYR A 104 -6.84 -13.23 -5.99
C TYR A 104 -7.29 -11.75 -5.92
N GLY A 105 -7.34 -11.16 -4.73
CA GLY A 105 -7.73 -9.76 -4.56
C GLY A 105 -6.74 -8.78 -5.19
N LYS A 106 -5.44 -9.05 -5.06
CA LYS A 106 -4.37 -8.28 -5.71
C LYS A 106 -4.46 -8.35 -7.23
N GLU A 107 -4.62 -9.56 -7.77
CA GLU A 107 -4.70 -9.78 -9.22
C GLU A 107 -5.94 -9.09 -9.79
N LYS A 108 -7.10 -9.24 -9.14
CA LYS A 108 -8.32 -8.54 -9.56
C LYS A 108 -8.15 -7.03 -9.56
N SER A 109 -7.49 -6.46 -8.54
CA SER A 109 -7.21 -5.03 -8.47
C SER A 109 -6.25 -4.58 -9.57
N LYS A 110 -5.22 -5.38 -9.86
CA LYS A 110 -4.25 -5.11 -10.93
C LYS A 110 -4.92 -5.13 -12.30
N THR A 111 -5.72 -6.15 -12.58
CA THR A 111 -6.51 -6.26 -13.82
C THR A 111 -7.46 -5.09 -13.99
N TRP A 112 -8.17 -4.69 -12.93
CA TRP A 112 -9.03 -3.51 -12.99
C TRP A 112 -8.23 -2.23 -13.30
N ALA A 113 -7.07 -2.03 -12.67
CA ALA A 113 -6.24 -0.85 -12.91
C ALA A 113 -5.68 -0.82 -14.34
N ASN A 114 -5.22 -1.96 -14.86
CA ASN A 114 -4.72 -2.08 -16.23
C ASN A 114 -5.81 -1.82 -17.28
N ASN A 115 -7.04 -2.28 -17.01
CA ASN A 115 -8.17 -2.09 -17.93
C ASN A 115 -8.81 -0.69 -17.81
N ASN A 116 -8.48 0.10 -16.78
CA ASN A 116 -9.09 1.40 -16.51
C ASN A 116 -8.06 2.49 -16.15
N PRO A 117 -7.03 2.73 -16.98
CA PRO A 117 -5.92 3.63 -16.63
C PRO A 117 -6.38 5.08 -16.39
N GLU A 118 -7.30 5.60 -17.21
CA GLU A 118 -7.85 6.96 -17.04
C GLU A 118 -8.61 7.10 -15.71
N ARG A 119 -9.43 6.09 -15.37
CA ARG A 119 -10.18 6.10 -14.12
C ARG A 119 -9.25 6.02 -12.90
N VAL A 120 -8.14 5.29 -13.01
CA VAL A 120 -7.11 5.26 -11.95
C VAL A 120 -6.50 6.65 -11.74
N ILE A 121 -6.18 7.35 -12.82
CA ILE A 121 -5.65 8.73 -12.77
C ILE A 121 -6.67 9.66 -12.11
N GLU A 122 -7.93 9.60 -12.53
CA GLU A 122 -9.01 10.42 -11.98
C GLU A 122 -9.23 10.16 -10.48
N LEU A 123 -9.35 8.89 -10.07
CA LEU A 123 -9.54 8.52 -8.67
C LEU A 123 -8.34 8.93 -7.81
N SER A 124 -7.12 8.78 -8.32
CA SER A 124 -5.91 9.26 -7.66
C SER A 124 -5.95 10.78 -7.44
N ALA A 125 -6.32 11.54 -8.48
CA ALA A 125 -6.46 13.00 -8.39
C ALA A 125 -7.52 13.43 -7.38
N GLN A 126 -8.70 12.81 -7.40
CA GLN A 126 -9.77 13.07 -6.41
C GLN A 126 -9.33 12.72 -4.98
N THR A 127 -8.62 11.59 -4.82
CA THR A 127 -8.10 11.15 -3.53
C THR A 127 -7.08 12.14 -2.98
N PHE A 128 -6.20 12.65 -3.84
CA PHE A 128 -5.28 13.72 -3.47
C PHE A 128 -6.05 14.99 -3.07
N GLN A 129 -7.03 15.44 -3.84
CA GLN A 129 -7.81 16.64 -3.52
C GLN A 129 -8.54 16.54 -2.17
N ARG A 130 -9.18 15.40 -1.87
CA ARG A 130 -9.82 15.19 -0.56
C ARG A 130 -8.83 15.18 0.60
N ASN A 131 -7.62 14.68 0.38
CA ASN A 131 -6.62 14.50 1.43
C ASN A 131 -5.54 15.60 1.48
N LYS A 132 -5.54 16.56 0.55
CA LYS A 132 -4.47 17.56 0.38
C LYS A 132 -4.12 18.29 1.66
N ILE A 133 -5.14 18.73 2.42
CA ILE A 133 -4.98 19.47 3.68
C ILE A 133 -4.22 18.60 4.70
N LYS A 134 -4.62 17.33 4.84
CA LYS A 134 -3.97 16.39 5.75
C LYS A 134 -2.53 16.07 5.33
N ILE A 135 -2.29 15.93 4.02
CA ILE A 135 -0.95 15.68 3.47
C ILE A 135 -0.04 16.87 3.75
N TYR A 136 -0.51 18.09 3.48
CA TYR A 136 0.27 19.31 3.69
C TYR A 136 0.53 19.57 5.16
N ALA A 137 -0.47 19.41 6.03
CA ALA A 137 -0.30 19.52 7.48
C ALA A 137 0.75 18.51 7.99
N ARG A 138 0.67 17.24 7.55
CA ARG A 138 1.67 16.22 7.88
C ARG A 138 3.06 16.63 7.40
N ASN A 139 3.21 16.98 6.12
CA ASN A 139 4.52 17.31 5.55
C ASN A 139 5.13 18.57 6.19
N SER A 140 4.31 19.56 6.53
CA SER A 140 4.72 20.77 7.25
C SER A 140 5.22 20.44 8.66
N LEU A 141 4.49 19.59 9.39
CA LEU A 141 4.93 19.11 10.70
C LEU A 141 6.27 18.37 10.59
N ARG A 142 6.38 17.40 9.67
CA ARG A 142 7.62 16.64 9.44
C ARG A 142 8.79 17.53 9.08
N TYR A 143 8.59 18.55 8.25
CA TYR A 143 9.65 19.51 7.91
C TYR A 143 10.16 20.29 9.14
N LYS A 144 9.27 20.64 10.07
CA LYS A 144 9.64 21.34 11.31
C LYS A 144 10.34 20.41 12.31
N THR A 145 9.86 19.19 12.45
CA THR A 145 10.25 18.29 13.55
C THR A 145 11.30 17.25 13.17
N GLU A 146 11.34 16.80 11.91
CA GLU A 146 12.25 15.75 11.43
C GLU A 146 13.41 16.36 10.65
N THR A 147 14.58 16.50 11.28
CA THR A 147 15.81 17.03 10.63
C THR A 147 16.14 16.27 9.34
N LYS A 148 16.08 14.93 9.36
CA LYS A 148 16.35 14.10 8.18
C LYS A 148 15.41 14.40 7.01
N TYR A 149 14.13 14.67 7.29
CA TYR A 149 13.17 15.01 6.24
C TYR A 149 13.44 16.39 5.66
N ARG A 150 13.70 17.39 6.53
CA ARG A 150 14.05 18.76 6.11
C ARG A 150 15.27 18.78 5.20
N VAL A 151 16.38 18.17 5.63
CA VAL A 151 17.65 18.11 4.87
C VAL A 151 17.45 17.53 3.46
N ARG A 152 16.66 16.46 3.32
CA ARG A 152 16.33 15.87 2.00
C ARG A 152 15.53 16.82 1.11
N VAL A 153 14.50 17.46 1.68
CA VAL A 153 13.63 18.38 0.96
C VAL A 153 14.43 19.60 0.49
N ASP A 154 15.27 20.15 1.36
CA ASP A 154 16.09 21.33 1.07
C ASP A 154 17.10 21.05 -0.02
N HIS A 155 17.86 19.95 0.09
CA HIS A 155 18.83 19.57 -0.94
C HIS A 155 18.15 19.37 -2.31
N LYS A 156 17.06 18.60 -2.35
CA LYS A 156 16.30 18.35 -3.58
C LYS A 156 15.81 19.66 -4.22
N ASN A 157 15.17 20.53 -3.44
CA ASN A 157 14.61 21.77 -3.96
C ASN A 157 15.70 22.75 -4.41
N ASN A 158 16.79 22.86 -3.64
CA ASN A 158 17.92 23.72 -3.99
C ASN A 158 18.59 23.24 -5.28
N LEU A 159 18.95 21.95 -5.36
CA LEU A 159 19.58 21.38 -6.56
C LEU A 159 18.71 21.58 -7.80
N LEU A 160 17.41 21.27 -7.73
CA LEU A 160 16.48 21.47 -8.85
C LEU A 160 16.36 22.94 -9.24
N SER A 161 16.26 23.85 -8.27
CA SER A 161 16.17 25.29 -8.52
C SER A 161 17.41 25.82 -9.22
N VAL A 162 18.60 25.46 -8.73
CA VAL A 162 19.88 25.86 -9.30
C VAL A 162 20.09 25.26 -10.69
N TYR A 163 19.82 23.97 -10.85
CA TYR A 163 19.87 23.29 -12.15
C TYR A 163 18.96 23.97 -13.17
N ASN A 164 17.66 24.14 -12.86
CA ASN A 164 16.71 24.77 -13.78
C ASN A 164 17.06 26.25 -14.06
N SER A 165 17.72 26.93 -13.15
CA SER A 165 18.19 28.31 -13.37
C SER A 165 19.39 28.35 -14.31
N TYR A 166 20.34 27.41 -14.14
CA TYR A 166 21.47 27.25 -15.04
C TYR A 166 21.01 26.89 -16.46
N ILE A 167 20.09 25.93 -16.62
CA ILE A 167 19.56 25.55 -17.93
C ILE A 167 18.88 26.72 -18.65
N ARG A 168 18.14 27.57 -17.93
CA ARG A 168 17.42 28.70 -18.54
C ARG A 168 18.28 29.94 -18.81
N SER A 169 19.31 30.18 -18.01
CA SER A 169 20.01 31.48 -17.99
C SER A 169 21.53 31.40 -17.91
N GLY A 170 22.12 30.21 -17.86
CA GLY A 170 23.55 29.99 -17.72
C GLY A 170 24.14 30.41 -16.36
N LYS A 171 23.32 30.90 -15.42
CA LYS A 171 23.80 31.39 -14.12
C LYS A 171 24.44 30.27 -13.30
N ILE A 172 25.69 30.49 -12.91
CA ILE A 172 26.47 29.54 -12.11
C ILE A 172 26.22 29.84 -10.63
N TRP A 173 25.76 28.82 -9.90
CA TRP A 173 25.57 28.88 -8.45
C TRP A 173 26.23 27.68 -7.79
N LYS A 174 26.61 27.86 -6.53
CA LYS A 174 27.03 26.76 -5.67
C LYS A 174 25.80 26.13 -5.01
N VAL A 175 25.75 24.81 -5.00
CA VAL A 175 24.73 24.05 -4.28
C VAL A 175 25.36 23.49 -3.01
N LYS A 176 24.71 23.68 -1.87
CA LYS A 176 25.19 23.16 -0.59
C LYS A 176 25.37 21.63 -0.70
N HIS A 177 26.52 21.12 -0.23
CA HIS A 177 26.90 19.70 -0.24
C HIS A 177 27.13 19.05 -1.60
N LEU A 178 26.86 19.72 -2.73
CA LEU A 178 27.08 19.14 -4.06
C LEU A 178 28.57 18.87 -4.33
N GLY A 179 29.47 19.62 -3.69
CA GLY A 179 30.92 19.42 -3.82
C GLY A 179 31.53 19.97 -5.11
N CYS A 180 30.72 20.59 -5.97
CA CYS A 180 31.15 21.32 -7.17
C CYS A 180 30.16 22.46 -7.48
N ASP A 181 30.47 23.30 -8.46
CA ASP A 181 29.50 24.24 -9.03
C ASP A 181 28.54 23.55 -10.02
N ILE A 182 27.44 24.24 -10.35
CA ILE A 182 26.42 23.68 -11.24
C ILE A 182 26.91 23.42 -12.66
N GLU A 183 27.88 24.18 -13.16
CA GLU A 183 28.41 23.99 -14.51
C GLU A 183 29.17 22.65 -14.59
N PHE A 184 30.05 22.40 -13.62
CA PHE A 184 30.76 21.13 -13.49
C PHE A 184 29.78 19.96 -13.32
N PHE A 185 28.76 20.13 -12.48
CA PHE A 185 27.73 19.11 -12.28
C PHE A 185 27.00 18.78 -13.59
N VAL A 186 26.63 19.78 -14.39
CA VAL A 186 25.97 19.56 -15.68
C VAL A 186 26.89 18.84 -16.67
N LYS A 187 28.20 19.12 -16.67
CA LYS A 187 29.19 18.37 -17.47
C LYS A 187 29.21 16.89 -17.07
N TRP A 188 29.25 16.61 -15.77
CA TRP A 188 29.17 15.24 -15.24
C TRP A 188 27.87 14.52 -15.65
N ILE A 189 26.72 15.18 -15.51
CA ILE A 189 25.43 14.60 -15.89
C ILE A 189 25.37 14.29 -17.39
N LYS A 190 25.84 15.19 -18.25
CA LYS A 190 25.91 14.96 -19.70
C LYS A 190 26.83 13.79 -20.06
N PHE A 191 27.98 13.68 -19.38
CA PHE A 191 28.89 12.55 -19.57
C PHE A 191 28.23 11.21 -19.23
N CYS A 192 27.28 11.21 -18.29
CA CYS A 192 26.57 10.01 -17.88
C CYS A 192 25.39 9.62 -18.80
N PHE A 193 24.95 10.48 -19.71
CA PHE A 193 23.78 10.25 -20.56
C PHE A 193 23.90 9.00 -21.42
N ASP A 194 22.73 8.42 -21.72
CA ASP A 194 22.58 7.47 -22.82
C ASP A 194 22.28 8.21 -24.13
N ASP A 195 21.99 7.46 -25.19
CA ASP A 195 21.65 7.97 -26.52
C ASP A 195 20.36 8.80 -26.58
N LYS A 196 19.50 8.72 -25.57
CA LYS A 196 18.16 9.32 -25.53
C LYS A 196 18.01 10.40 -24.47
N MET A 197 18.94 10.51 -23.52
CA MET A 197 18.91 11.52 -22.47
C MET A 197 19.39 12.87 -23.00
N THR A 198 18.61 13.91 -22.70
CA THR A 198 18.98 15.30 -22.97
C THR A 198 18.67 16.15 -21.74
N LEU A 199 19.18 17.39 -21.67
CA LEU A 199 18.86 18.26 -20.53
C LEU A 199 17.37 18.62 -20.49
N GLU A 200 16.74 18.73 -21.66
CA GLU A 200 15.36 19.17 -21.88
C GLU A 200 14.35 18.09 -21.47
N ASN A 201 14.73 16.81 -21.55
CA ASN A 201 13.87 15.69 -21.16
C ASN A 201 14.06 15.22 -19.70
N HIS A 202 14.75 16.02 -18.89
CA HIS A 202 14.76 15.87 -17.43
C HIS A 202 13.32 16.00 -16.88
N GLY A 203 12.93 15.10 -15.98
CA GLY A 203 11.58 15.08 -15.39
C GLY A 203 10.58 14.21 -16.16
N SER A 204 10.70 14.17 -17.49
CA SER A 204 9.88 13.37 -18.39
C SER A 204 10.48 11.99 -18.67
N TYR A 205 11.75 11.94 -19.08
CA TYR A 205 12.47 10.71 -19.44
C TYR A 205 13.37 10.18 -18.31
N TRP A 206 14.16 11.05 -17.69
CA TRP A 206 15.10 10.69 -16.63
C TRP A 206 15.02 11.65 -15.43
N HIS A 207 15.49 11.19 -14.27
CA HIS A 207 15.61 11.95 -13.01
C HIS A 207 17.01 11.80 -12.43
N PHE A 208 17.40 12.71 -11.52
CA PHE A 208 18.56 12.49 -10.66
C PHE A 208 18.32 11.30 -9.73
N ASP A 209 19.23 10.32 -9.77
CA ASP A 209 19.29 9.19 -8.85
C ASP A 209 20.52 9.29 -7.96
N HIS A 210 20.36 8.87 -6.70
CA HIS A 210 21.49 8.69 -5.80
C HIS A 210 21.96 7.24 -5.93
N VAL A 211 23.18 7.04 -6.43
CA VAL A 211 23.71 5.71 -6.71
C VAL A 211 23.76 4.88 -5.44
N ILE A 212 24.25 5.47 -4.35
CA ILE A 212 24.02 5.01 -2.98
C ILE A 212 22.77 5.72 -2.45
N PRO A 213 21.67 4.98 -2.17
CA PRO A 213 20.41 5.56 -1.71
C PRO A 213 20.55 6.40 -0.45
N VAL A 214 19.85 7.54 -0.43
CA VAL A 214 19.82 8.50 0.68
C VAL A 214 19.47 7.85 2.03
N ASN A 215 18.66 6.79 2.05
CA ASN A 215 18.27 6.09 3.28
C ASN A 215 19.41 5.31 3.96
N LEU A 216 20.55 5.11 3.28
CA LEU A 216 21.72 4.42 3.85
C LEU A 216 22.68 5.37 4.56
N TRP A 217 22.44 6.69 4.49
CA TRP A 217 23.28 7.71 5.09
C TRP A 217 22.65 8.27 6.37
N ASP A 218 23.48 8.66 7.34
CA ASP A 218 22.98 9.36 8.52
C ASP A 218 22.89 10.88 8.27
N LEU A 219 21.70 11.36 7.94
CA LEU A 219 21.46 12.78 7.64
C LEU A 219 21.40 13.69 8.87
N GLU A 220 21.87 13.22 10.02
CA GLU A 220 22.19 14.06 11.18
C GLU A 220 23.70 14.33 11.30
N ASN A 221 24.52 13.62 10.52
CA ASN A 221 25.95 13.79 10.45
C ASN A 221 26.35 14.60 9.21
N GLU A 222 27.05 15.72 9.41
CA GLU A 222 27.42 16.66 8.33
C GLU A 222 28.33 16.01 7.26
N SER A 223 29.21 15.09 7.65
CA SER A 223 30.08 14.36 6.72
C SER A 223 29.26 13.42 5.82
N ASP A 224 28.33 12.67 6.41
CA ASP A 224 27.42 11.79 5.66
C ASP A 224 26.52 12.60 4.71
N ILE A 225 26.02 13.77 5.15
CA ILE A 225 25.25 14.69 4.29
C ILE A 225 26.10 15.14 3.10
N ALA A 226 27.34 15.58 3.35
CA ALA A 226 28.26 16.07 2.31
C ALA A 226 28.59 15.01 1.26
N GLN A 227 28.65 13.73 1.66
CA GLN A 227 28.94 12.62 0.75
C GLN A 227 27.68 12.13 0.03
N CYS A 228 26.58 11.98 0.77
CA CYS A 228 25.29 11.57 0.24
C CYS A 228 24.89 12.45 -0.95
N PHE A 229 25.02 13.77 -0.80
CA PHE A 229 24.59 14.76 -1.79
C PHE A 229 25.70 15.24 -2.72
N ASN A 230 26.87 14.62 -2.67
CA ASN A 230 27.98 14.94 -3.56
C ASN A 230 27.62 14.60 -5.01
N TRP A 231 28.12 15.40 -5.96
CA TRP A 231 27.95 15.17 -7.40
C TRP A 231 28.35 13.75 -7.82
N ALA A 232 29.39 13.18 -7.20
CA ALA A 232 29.88 11.84 -7.51
C ALA A 232 28.90 10.73 -7.09
N ASN A 233 27.97 10.98 -6.17
CA ASN A 233 26.92 10.03 -5.81
C ASN A 233 25.63 10.22 -6.63
N ILE A 234 25.58 11.19 -7.55
CA ILE A 234 24.38 11.51 -8.33
C ILE A 234 24.60 11.12 -9.79
N SER A 235 23.62 10.48 -10.41
CA SER A 235 23.65 10.07 -11.82
C SER A 235 22.27 10.29 -12.48
N PRO A 236 22.19 10.58 -13.78
CA PRO A 236 20.92 10.52 -14.49
C PRO A 236 20.42 9.07 -14.57
N PHE A 237 19.14 8.85 -14.29
CA PHE A 237 18.55 7.52 -14.33
C PHE A 237 17.13 7.55 -14.90
N HIS A 238 16.76 6.52 -15.67
CA HIS A 238 15.44 6.45 -16.29
C HIS A 238 14.34 6.52 -15.24
N LYS A 239 13.37 7.42 -15.46
CA LYS A 239 12.27 7.69 -14.52
C LYS A 239 11.53 6.43 -14.09
N ARG A 240 11.16 5.57 -15.04
CA ARG A 240 10.38 4.33 -14.77
C ARG A 240 11.17 3.32 -13.94
N ILE A 241 12.47 3.16 -14.24
CA ILE A 241 13.35 2.22 -13.54
C ILE A 241 13.66 2.78 -12.14
N ASN A 242 13.94 4.07 -12.02
CA ASN A 242 14.17 4.74 -10.74
C ASN A 242 13.01 4.52 -9.76
N MET A 243 11.78 4.70 -10.22
CA MET A 243 10.58 4.48 -9.42
C MET A 243 10.42 3.02 -8.93
N SER A 244 11.06 2.06 -9.60
CA SER A 244 10.99 0.62 -9.27
C SER A 244 12.17 0.13 -8.43
N LYS A 245 13.32 0.83 -8.45
CA LYS A 245 14.58 0.45 -7.77
C LYS A 245 14.51 0.58 -6.23
N HIS A 246 13.64 1.46 -5.72
CA HIS A 246 13.54 1.77 -4.29
C HIS A 246 14.90 2.15 -3.66
N ASP A 247 15.24 1.62 -2.49
CA ASP A 247 16.49 1.85 -1.76
C ASP A 247 17.50 0.71 -1.93
N ILE A 248 17.41 -0.04 -3.03
CA ILE A 248 18.29 -1.17 -3.32
C ILE A 248 19.54 -0.68 -4.05
N VAL A 249 20.71 -1.12 -3.57
CA VAL A 249 22.00 -0.91 -4.26
C VAL A 249 22.21 -2.04 -5.26
N ASN A 250 22.20 -1.72 -6.55
CA ASN A 250 22.55 -2.68 -7.60
C ASN A 250 24.06 -2.65 -7.86
N GLN A 251 24.75 -3.77 -7.59
CA GLN A 251 26.20 -3.88 -7.74
C GLN A 251 26.69 -3.62 -9.16
N GLY A 252 25.98 -4.10 -10.18
CA GLY A 252 26.35 -3.87 -11.59
C GLY A 252 26.21 -2.41 -12.01
N GLN A 253 25.13 -1.75 -11.62
CA GLN A 253 24.93 -0.31 -11.85
C GLN A 253 26.04 0.51 -11.19
N LEU A 254 26.37 0.15 -9.96
CA LEU A 254 27.35 0.81 -9.15
C LEU A 254 28.78 0.69 -9.74
N LEU A 255 29.19 -0.51 -10.14
CA LEU A 255 30.50 -0.71 -10.78
C LEU A 255 30.61 0.11 -12.08
N LYS A 256 29.56 0.11 -12.90
CA LYS A 256 29.50 0.97 -14.10
C LYS A 256 29.62 2.45 -13.77
N HIS A 257 28.98 2.88 -12.69
CA HIS A 257 29.07 4.26 -12.23
C HIS A 257 30.49 4.63 -11.76
N ILE A 258 31.17 3.74 -11.05
CA ILE A 258 32.57 3.92 -10.65
C ILE A 258 33.48 4.05 -11.88
N CYS A 259 33.31 3.19 -12.89
CA CYS A 259 34.06 3.31 -14.15
C CYS A 259 33.85 4.69 -14.80
N LYS A 260 32.59 5.13 -14.94
CA LYS A 260 32.26 6.46 -15.48
C LYS A 260 32.90 7.59 -14.67
N LEU A 261 32.90 7.49 -13.34
CA LEU A 261 33.52 8.49 -12.48
C LEU A 261 35.02 8.60 -12.75
N ASN A 262 35.73 7.46 -12.79
CA ASN A 262 37.16 7.43 -13.08
C ASN A 262 37.44 8.03 -14.45
N ASP A 263 36.72 7.59 -15.49
CA ASP A 263 36.88 8.11 -16.85
C ASP A 263 36.65 9.63 -16.90
N PHE A 264 35.60 10.13 -16.23
CA PHE A 264 35.32 11.56 -16.21
C PHE A 264 36.42 12.36 -15.48
N ILE A 265 36.91 11.84 -14.35
CA ILE A 265 37.97 12.49 -13.57
C ILE A 265 39.27 12.55 -14.38
N ASP A 266 39.65 11.47 -15.04
CA ASP A 266 40.86 11.40 -15.85
C ASP A 266 40.80 12.37 -17.03
N ASN A 267 39.64 12.50 -17.67
CA ASN A 267 39.45 13.41 -18.80
C ASN A 267 39.27 14.89 -18.42
N HIS A 268 38.73 15.19 -17.23
CA HIS A 268 38.30 16.55 -16.86
C HIS A 268 39.01 17.17 -15.65
N ILE A 269 39.68 16.39 -14.80
CA ILE A 269 40.25 16.89 -13.53
C ILE A 269 41.79 16.86 -13.52
N PHE A 270 42.45 16.00 -14.31
CA PHE A 270 43.91 15.85 -14.26
C PHE A 270 44.76 17.07 -14.69
N ARG A 271 44.14 18.20 -15.06
CA ARG A 271 44.84 19.49 -15.29
C ARG A 271 44.74 20.50 -14.15
N ASN A 272 43.91 20.30 -13.12
CA ASN A 272 43.84 21.21 -11.97
C ASN A 272 43.63 20.45 -10.65
N SER A 273 44.60 20.56 -9.75
CA SER A 273 44.68 19.94 -8.42
C SER A 273 43.38 20.05 -7.59
N LEU A 274 42.60 18.96 -7.49
CA LEU A 274 41.48 18.84 -6.55
C LEU A 274 41.51 17.48 -5.80
N LYS A 275 42.24 17.44 -4.68
CA LYS A 275 42.37 16.29 -3.76
C LYS A 275 41.04 15.88 -3.08
N SER A 276 40.00 16.70 -3.11
CA SER A 276 38.72 16.45 -2.43
C SER A 276 37.86 15.34 -3.08
N ASN A 277 37.99 15.11 -4.39
CA ASN A 277 37.17 14.14 -5.13
C ASN A 277 37.65 12.68 -4.96
N ILE A 278 38.89 12.46 -4.55
CA ILE A 278 39.43 11.12 -4.26
C ILE A 278 38.84 10.58 -2.94
N ASN A 279 38.56 11.46 -1.98
CA ASN A 279 37.99 11.06 -0.69
C ASN A 279 36.53 10.62 -0.82
N SER A 280 35.72 11.27 -1.68
CA SER A 280 34.35 10.83 -1.96
C SER A 280 34.33 9.47 -2.65
N LEU A 281 35.23 9.21 -3.61
CA LEU A 281 35.38 7.90 -4.25
C LEU A 281 35.80 6.80 -3.28
N LYS A 282 36.84 7.02 -2.47
CA LYS A 282 37.33 6.05 -1.48
C LYS A 282 36.28 5.74 -0.42
N GLN A 283 35.48 6.73 -0.03
CA GLN A 283 34.44 6.54 0.97
C GLN A 283 33.17 5.92 0.39
N ILE A 284 32.84 6.20 -0.89
CA ILE A 284 31.87 5.42 -1.67
C ILE A 284 32.35 3.96 -1.71
N GLU A 285 33.55 3.67 -2.21
CA GLU A 285 34.16 2.33 -2.24
C GLU A 285 34.14 1.61 -0.88
N TYR A 286 34.51 2.31 0.20
CA TYR A 286 34.43 1.81 1.57
C TYR A 286 33.00 1.49 2.02
N THR A 287 32.05 2.38 1.75
CA THR A 287 30.61 2.20 2.07
C THR A 287 30.02 1.04 1.28
N LEU A 288 30.50 0.82 0.05
CA LEU A 288 30.13 -0.32 -0.78
C LEU A 288 30.66 -1.62 -0.20
N ASN A 289 31.94 -1.67 0.19
CA ASN A 289 32.52 -2.84 0.86
C ASN A 289 31.80 -3.18 2.18
N LYS A 290 31.43 -2.16 2.96
CA LYS A 290 30.66 -2.33 4.20
C LYS A 290 29.22 -2.83 3.95
N ASN A 291 28.58 -2.37 2.87
CA ASN A 291 27.22 -2.81 2.50
C ASN A 291 27.19 -4.19 1.83
N THR A 292 28.26 -4.62 1.14
CA THR A 292 28.41 -6.00 0.67
C THR A 292 28.36 -6.99 1.85
N ILE A 293 28.96 -6.63 3.00
CA ILE A 293 28.91 -7.44 4.24
C ILE A 293 27.51 -7.42 4.88
N SER A 294 26.78 -6.29 4.81
CA SER A 294 25.40 -6.17 5.33
C SER A 294 24.38 -6.94 4.47
N ILE A 295 24.56 -6.93 3.15
CA ILE A 295 23.74 -7.65 2.18
C ILE A 295 24.00 -9.17 2.27
N GLN A 296 25.27 -9.59 2.45
CA GLN A 296 25.61 -11.00 2.75
C GLN A 296 24.98 -11.47 4.07
N LYS A 297 24.92 -10.63 5.11
CA LYS A 297 24.24 -10.95 6.38
C LYS A 297 22.71 -11.04 6.27
N LYS A 298 22.08 -10.36 5.30
CA LYS A 298 20.64 -10.51 5.01
C LYS A 298 20.34 -11.77 4.18
N CYS A 299 21.22 -12.18 3.26
CA CYS A 299 21.09 -13.45 2.53
C CYS A 299 21.41 -14.67 3.42
N ALA A 300 22.34 -14.57 4.38
CA ALA A 300 22.67 -15.64 5.31
C ALA A 300 21.54 -15.98 6.32
N ARG A 301 20.52 -15.12 6.47
CA ARG A 301 19.31 -15.42 7.28
C ARG A 301 18.18 -16.09 6.48
N HIS A 302 18.34 -16.26 5.16
CA HIS A 302 17.38 -16.96 4.31
C HIS A 302 17.85 -18.37 3.91
N LEU A 303 19.15 -18.66 4.05
CA LEU A 303 19.77 -19.96 3.75
C LEU A 303 19.88 -20.91 4.97
N THR A 304 19.38 -20.52 6.15
CA THR A 304 19.29 -21.41 7.32
C THR A 304 17.88 -21.97 7.57
N MET A 305 16.92 -21.74 6.67
CA MET A 305 15.54 -22.28 6.77
C MET A 305 15.09 -23.17 5.60
N THR A 306 15.98 -23.50 4.66
CA THR A 306 15.71 -24.55 3.66
C THR A 306 16.93 -25.45 3.59
N GLY A 307 16.95 -26.44 4.50
CA GLY A 307 17.94 -27.49 4.48
C GLY A 307 17.73 -28.38 3.26
N THR A 308 18.65 -28.30 2.31
CA THR A 308 18.96 -29.37 1.37
C THR A 308 20.43 -29.18 0.96
N PRO A 309 21.35 -30.07 1.37
CA PRO A 309 22.72 -30.06 0.87
C PRO A 309 22.72 -30.52 -0.59
N LEU A 310 23.43 -29.78 -1.45
CA LEU A 310 23.87 -30.32 -2.74
C LEU A 310 25.04 -31.27 -2.44
N GLU A 311 24.87 -32.56 -2.74
CA GLU A 311 25.99 -33.49 -2.90
C GLU A 311 26.74 -33.20 -4.22
N LEU A 312 28.03 -33.57 -4.18
CA LEU A 312 29.13 -33.29 -5.11
C LEU A 312 28.87 -33.56 -6.60
#